data_AF-A0A975BZD4-F1
#
_entry.id   AF-A0A975BZD4-F1
#
_cell.length_a   1.000
_cell.length_b   1.000
_cell.length_c   1.000
_cell.angle_alpha   90.00
_cell.angle_beta   90.00
_cell.angle_gamma   90.00
#
_symmetry.space_group_name_H-M   'P 1'
#
loop_
_entity.id
_entity.type
_entity.pdbx_description
1 polymer ?
#
loop_
_entity_poly.entity_id
_entity_poly.type
_entity_poly.pdbx_seq_one_letter_code
_entity_poly.pdbx_strand_id
1 'polypeptide(L)'
;MAPLSPDLILALTAGDHVADQGPSGFIGHYGSDGWDFATRVTRRGGDPYGGENISYGYDTAREVIIQLLVDDNIADRGHRVNLFRDGYVRAGVSCGPHAVFNHMCVIDYGYEPVKRR
;
A
#
# COMPACT_ATOMS: atom_id res chain seq x y z
N MET A 1 5.15 18.69 -5.95
CA MET A 1 5.56 17.48 -5.22
C MET A 1 6.91 17.02 -5.73
N ALA A 2 7.84 16.70 -4.83
CA ALA A 2 9.04 15.96 -5.19
C ALA A 2 8.68 14.48 -5.42
N PRO A 3 9.44 13.74 -6.23
CA PRO A 3 9.26 12.29 -6.33
C PRO A 3 9.52 11.62 -4.97
N LEU A 4 8.76 10.58 -4.67
CA LEU A 4 8.95 9.77 -3.46
C LEU A 4 10.23 8.94 -3.58
N SER A 5 10.98 8.83 -2.50
CA SER A 5 12.12 7.91 -2.42
C SER A 5 11.64 6.47 -2.23
N PRO A 6 12.27 5.46 -2.87
CA PRO A 6 11.96 4.07 -2.59
C PRO A 6 12.36 3.72 -1.14
N ASP A 7 11.51 2.96 -0.46
CA ASP A 7 11.75 2.48 0.90
C ASP A 7 11.60 0.96 1.00
N LEU A 8 12.67 0.30 1.45
CA LEU A 8 12.73 -1.16 1.53
C LEU A 8 11.79 -1.72 2.61
N ILE A 9 11.62 -1.03 3.74
CA ILE A 9 10.75 -1.50 4.81
C ILE A 9 9.29 -1.46 4.35
N LEU A 10 8.87 -0.36 3.73
CA LEU A 10 7.53 -0.25 3.16
C LEU A 10 7.30 -1.30 2.04
N ALA A 11 8.30 -1.58 1.20
CA ALA A 11 8.15 -2.60 0.15
C ALA A 11 8.00 -4.01 0.73
N LEU A 12 8.73 -4.33 1.82
CA LEU A 12 8.60 -5.59 2.54
C LEU A 12 7.26 -5.70 3.26
N THR A 13 6.76 -4.60 3.84
CA THR A 13 5.43 -4.55 4.47
C THR A 13 4.30 -4.74 3.45
N ALA A 14 4.37 -4.07 2.31
CA ALA A 14 3.46 -4.29 1.19
C ALA A 14 3.50 -5.77 0.74
N GLY A 15 4.70 -6.35 0.70
CA GLY A 15 4.92 -7.76 0.39
C GLY A 15 4.27 -8.74 1.37
N ASP A 16 4.31 -8.44 2.67
CA ASP A 16 3.60 -9.23 3.68
C ASP A 16 2.09 -9.22 3.44
N HIS A 17 1.53 -8.06 3.14
CA HIS A 17 0.10 -7.92 2.90
C HIS A 17 -0.36 -8.63 1.62
N VAL A 18 0.46 -8.56 0.55
CA VAL A 18 0.23 -9.36 -0.67
C VAL A 18 0.32 -10.86 -0.40
N ALA A 19 1.28 -11.30 0.40
CA ALA A 19 1.45 -12.73 0.72
C ALA A 19 0.32 -13.29 1.57
N ASP A 20 -0.31 -12.45 2.41
CA ASP A 20 -1.47 -12.82 3.23
C ASP A 20 -2.78 -12.81 2.43
N GLN A 21 -3.09 -11.71 1.75
CA GLN A 21 -4.35 -11.56 1.02
C GLN A 21 -4.39 -12.33 -0.29
N GLY A 22 -3.26 -12.43 -1.00
CA GLY A 22 -3.16 -13.05 -2.31
C GLY A 22 -3.77 -14.46 -2.34
N PRO A 23 -3.29 -15.42 -1.54
CA PRO A 23 -3.83 -16.78 -1.51
C PRO A 23 -5.21 -16.90 -0.85
N SER A 24 -5.51 -16.06 0.16
CA SER A 24 -6.77 -16.14 0.92
C SER A 24 -7.97 -15.54 0.18
N GLY A 25 -7.71 -14.64 -0.79
CA GLY A 25 -8.76 -13.90 -1.48
C GLY A 25 -9.35 -12.76 -0.64
N PHE A 26 -8.76 -12.44 0.51
CA PHE A 26 -9.20 -11.37 1.39
C PHE A 26 -8.89 -9.99 0.80
N ILE A 27 -9.67 -9.00 1.22
CA ILE A 27 -9.52 -7.62 0.77
C ILE A 27 -9.50 -6.63 1.92
N GLY A 28 -8.96 -5.44 1.65
CA GLY A 28 -8.96 -4.31 2.58
C GLY A 28 -7.64 -4.13 3.32
N HIS A 29 -7.63 -3.20 4.27
CA HIS A 29 -6.40 -2.75 4.95
C HIS A 29 -5.94 -3.62 6.12
N TYR A 30 -6.76 -4.60 6.52
CA TYR A 30 -6.47 -5.53 7.60
C TYR A 30 -6.06 -6.89 7.02
N GLY A 31 -5.00 -7.47 7.58
CA GLY A 31 -4.59 -8.85 7.29
C GLY A 31 -5.55 -9.87 7.91
N SER A 32 -5.39 -11.14 7.54
CA SER A 32 -6.14 -12.27 8.12
C SER A 32 -5.92 -12.44 9.62
N ASP A 33 -4.83 -11.89 10.15
CA ASP A 33 -4.47 -11.80 11.57
C ASP A 33 -5.03 -10.54 12.28
N GLY A 34 -5.75 -9.69 11.55
CA GLY A 34 -6.31 -8.44 12.04
C GLY A 34 -5.31 -7.29 12.13
N TRP A 35 -4.06 -7.44 11.67
CA TRP A 35 -3.09 -6.35 11.67
C TRP A 35 -3.35 -5.36 10.56
N ASP A 36 -3.30 -4.08 10.90
CA ASP A 36 -3.34 -2.97 9.96
C ASP A 36 -1.95 -2.61 9.43
N PHE A 37 -1.91 -1.68 8.47
CA PHE A 37 -0.67 -1.10 7.92
C PHE A 37 0.34 -0.71 9.01
N ALA A 38 -0.10 0.09 9.99
CA ALA A 38 0.78 0.62 11.04
C ALA A 38 1.44 -0.51 11.85
N THR A 39 0.68 -1.55 12.18
CA THR A 39 1.17 -2.74 12.87
C THR A 39 2.16 -3.52 12.00
N ARG A 40 1.84 -3.75 10.72
CA ARG A 40 2.75 -4.45 9.79
C ARG A 40 4.07 -3.70 9.60
N VAL A 41 4.05 -2.38 9.44
CA VAL A 41 5.27 -1.55 9.32
C VAL A 41 6.09 -1.58 10.61
N THR A 42 5.43 -1.45 11.77
CA THR A 42 6.10 -1.50 13.08
C THR A 42 6.83 -2.84 13.29
N ARG A 43 6.22 -3.96 12.91
CA ARG A 43 6.84 -5.29 13.02
C ARG A 43 8.07 -5.46 12.14
N ARG A 44 8.13 -4.75 11.01
CA ARG A 44 9.30 -4.67 10.14
C ARG A 44 10.34 -3.65 10.61
N GLY A 45 10.10 -2.97 11.74
CA GLY A 45 10.99 -1.96 12.32
C GLY A 45 10.87 -0.56 11.70
N GLY A 46 9.84 -0.34 10.88
CA GLY A 46 9.56 0.94 10.24
C GLY A 46 8.79 1.93 11.13
N ASP A 47 8.48 3.08 10.54
CA ASP A 47 7.68 4.14 11.17
C ASP A 47 6.19 3.93 10.82
N PRO A 48 5.27 3.81 11.80
CA PRO A 48 3.87 3.49 11.55
C PRO A 48 3.06 4.62 10.92
N TYR A 49 3.62 5.83 10.79
CA TYR A 49 2.90 6.96 10.22
C TYR A 49 3.01 6.97 8.69
N GLY A 50 1.88 6.78 8.02
CA GLY A 50 1.87 6.59 6.58
C GLY A 50 0.48 6.51 5.97
N GLY A 51 0.39 5.84 4.83
CA GLY A 51 -0.87 5.47 4.17
C GLY A 51 -0.66 4.25 3.30
N GLU A 52 -1.76 3.63 2.91
CA GLU A 52 -1.77 2.41 2.10
C GLU A 52 -2.81 2.55 0.99
N ASN A 53 -2.42 2.18 -0.23
CA ASN A 53 -3.33 2.00 -1.35
C ASN A 53 -3.28 0.53 -1.79
N ILE A 54 -4.44 -0.06 -2.09
CA ILE A 54 -4.53 -1.44 -2.57
C ILE A 54 -5.33 -1.48 -3.87
N SER A 55 -4.76 -2.13 -4.87
CA SER A 55 -5.37 -2.40 -6.16
C SER A 55 -5.67 -3.88 -6.29
N TYR A 56 -6.82 -4.23 -6.86
CA TYR A 56 -7.21 -5.59 -7.19
C TYR A 56 -7.70 -5.64 -8.64
N GLY A 57 -7.32 -6.66 -9.40
CA GLY A 57 -7.88 -6.91 -10.73
C GLY A 57 -7.09 -6.38 -11.92
N TYR A 58 -6.01 -5.63 -11.70
CA TYR A 58 -5.22 -5.00 -12.77
C TYR A 58 -3.82 -5.59 -12.82
N ASP A 59 -3.33 -5.91 -14.03
CA ASP A 59 -2.07 -6.64 -14.23
C ASP A 59 -0.88 -5.75 -14.62
N THR A 60 -1.13 -4.51 -15.05
CA THR A 60 -0.08 -3.55 -15.38
C THR A 60 0.03 -2.43 -14.37
N ALA A 61 1.26 -1.95 -14.13
CA ALA A 61 1.51 -0.80 -13.27
C ALA A 61 0.74 0.45 -13.74
N ARG A 62 0.56 0.63 -15.05
CA ARG A 62 -0.20 1.76 -15.60
C ARG A 62 -1.67 1.69 -15.20
N GLU A 63 -2.30 0.53 -15.30
CA GLU A 63 -3.70 0.36 -14.93
C GLU A 63 -3.92 0.47 -13.43
N VAL A 64 -3.01 -0.07 -12.61
CA VAL A 64 -3.02 0.11 -11.14
C VAL A 64 -3.06 1.60 -10.79
N ILE A 65 -2.15 2.40 -11.36
CA ILE A 65 -2.11 3.84 -11.08
C ILE A 65 -3.36 4.55 -11.62
N ILE A 66 -3.87 4.18 -12.80
CA ILE A 66 -5.12 4.76 -13.33
C ILE A 66 -6.31 4.43 -12.43
N GLN A 67 -6.45 3.19 -11.96
CA GLN A 67 -7.51 2.78 -11.04
C GLN A 67 -7.47 3.63 -9.77
N LEU A 68 -6.31 3.72 -9.12
CA LEU A 68 -6.14 4.47 -7.87
C LEU A 68 -6.32 5.99 -8.07
N LEU A 69 -6.02 6.51 -9.27
CA LEU A 69 -6.18 7.92 -9.62
C LEU A 69 -7.65 8.30 -9.87
N VAL A 70 -8.36 7.53 -10.70
CA VAL A 70 -9.78 7.75 -10.98
C VAL A 70 -10.58 7.49 -9.70
N ASP A 71 -10.23 6.39 -9.03
CA ASP A 71 -10.76 5.95 -7.75
C ASP A 71 -12.28 5.79 -7.77
N ASP A 72 -12.82 5.26 -8.86
CA ASP A 72 -14.26 5.16 -9.08
C ASP A 72 -14.96 4.28 -8.04
N ASN A 73 -16.18 4.66 -7.69
CA ASN A 73 -17.01 4.02 -6.66
C ASN A 73 -16.47 4.08 -5.20
N ILE A 74 -15.37 4.80 -4.96
CA ILE A 74 -14.90 5.16 -3.62
C ILE A 74 -15.34 6.59 -3.30
N ALA A 75 -16.18 6.77 -2.28
CA ALA A 75 -16.89 8.03 -2.01
C ALA A 75 -15.95 9.17 -1.59
N ASP A 76 -14.97 8.85 -0.74
CA ASP A 76 -13.97 9.82 -0.24
C ASP A 76 -12.77 9.96 -1.19
N ARG A 77 -12.66 9.07 -2.17
CA ARG A 77 -11.59 9.02 -3.15
C ARG A 77 -10.22 8.94 -2.47
N GLY A 78 -10.15 8.17 -1.38
CA GLY A 78 -8.99 8.06 -0.50
C GLY A 78 -7.71 7.62 -1.22
N HIS A 79 -7.80 6.76 -2.23
CA HIS A 79 -6.62 6.31 -2.97
C HIS A 79 -6.01 7.45 -3.78
N ARG A 80 -6.85 8.24 -4.45
CA ARG A 80 -6.41 9.44 -5.18
C ARG A 80 -5.80 10.45 -4.21
N VAL A 81 -6.42 10.66 -3.06
CA VAL A 81 -5.88 11.58 -2.04
C VAL A 81 -4.50 11.12 -1.59
N ASN A 82 -4.29 9.83 -1.32
CA ASN A 82 -2.99 9.29 -0.94
C ASN A 82 -1.92 9.49 -2.03
N LEU A 83 -2.26 9.30 -3.31
CA LEU A 83 -1.33 9.51 -4.44
C LEU A 83 -0.77 10.94 -4.52
N PHE A 84 -1.53 11.92 -4.04
CA PHE A 84 -1.16 13.33 -4.08
C PHE A 84 -1.00 13.96 -2.70
N ARG A 85 -0.92 13.15 -1.65
CA ARG A 85 -0.88 13.65 -0.29
C ARG A 85 0.44 14.37 -0.03
N ASP A 86 0.34 15.64 0.34
CA ASP A 86 1.49 16.40 0.80
C ASP A 86 2.07 15.78 2.08
N GLY A 87 3.39 15.66 2.11
CA GLY A 87 4.15 15.17 3.26
C GLY A 87 4.66 13.72 3.14
N TYR A 88 4.06 12.88 2.28
CA TYR A 88 4.72 11.63 1.92
C TYR A 88 6.02 11.93 1.18
N VAL A 89 7.09 11.26 1.60
CA VAL A 89 8.44 11.39 1.00
C VAL A 89 9.04 10.04 0.62
N ARG A 90 8.37 8.95 0.99
CA ARG A 90 8.80 7.57 0.77
C ARG A 90 7.64 6.70 0.28
N ALA A 91 7.95 5.68 -0.50
CA ALA A 91 7.01 4.63 -0.87
C ALA A 91 7.68 3.26 -1.03
N GLY A 92 6.92 2.21 -0.77
CA GLY A 92 7.23 0.83 -1.08
C GLY A 92 6.07 0.15 -1.79
N VAL A 93 6.36 -0.77 -2.70
CA VAL A 93 5.34 -1.42 -3.53
C VAL A 93 5.61 -2.93 -3.58
N SER A 94 4.54 -3.72 -3.52
CA SER A 94 4.58 -5.13 -3.88
C SER A 94 3.31 -5.51 -4.65
N CYS A 95 3.46 -6.42 -5.60
CA CYS A 95 2.36 -6.95 -6.41
C CYS A 95 2.47 -8.46 -6.51
N GLY A 96 1.34 -9.14 -6.65
CA GLY A 96 1.29 -10.59 -6.73
C GLY A 96 -0.06 -11.12 -7.20
N PRO A 97 -0.18 -12.45 -7.34
CA PRO A 97 -1.46 -13.07 -7.67
C PRO A 97 -2.47 -12.91 -6.53
N HIS A 98 -3.75 -12.81 -6.88
CA HIS A 98 -4.86 -12.80 -5.92
C HIS A 98 -5.94 -13.82 -6.30
N ALA A 99 -6.38 -14.64 -5.34
CA ALA A 99 -7.23 -15.80 -5.60
C ALA A 99 -8.59 -15.47 -6.23
N VAL A 100 -9.12 -14.27 -5.98
CA VAL A 100 -10.44 -13.82 -6.49
C VAL A 100 -10.31 -12.84 -7.66
N PHE A 101 -9.25 -12.04 -7.68
CA PHE A 101 -9.11 -10.90 -8.63
C PHE A 101 -7.97 -11.11 -9.63
N ASN A 102 -7.34 -12.29 -9.64
CA ASN A 102 -6.14 -12.65 -10.39
C ASN A 102 -4.86 -11.89 -9.98
N HIS A 103 -4.94 -10.58 -9.79
CA HIS A 103 -3.81 -9.73 -9.42
C HIS A 103 -4.17 -8.78 -8.29
N MET A 104 -3.18 -8.47 -7.45
CA MET A 104 -3.25 -7.38 -6.48
C MET A 104 -1.93 -6.63 -6.40
N CYS A 105 -1.99 -5.37 -5.99
CA CYS A 105 -0.83 -4.53 -5.68
C CYS A 105 -1.10 -3.72 -4.42
N VAL A 106 -0.11 -3.62 -3.54
CA VAL A 106 -0.12 -2.77 -2.35
C VAL A 106 0.96 -1.71 -2.53
N ILE A 107 0.58 -0.45 -2.31
CA ILE A 107 1.50 0.70 -2.27
C ILE A 107 1.41 1.31 -0.87
N ASP A 108 2.53 1.26 -0.17
CA ASP A 108 2.70 1.81 1.16
C ASP A 108 3.48 3.11 1.10
N TYR A 109 2.96 4.16 1.73
CA TYR A 109 3.54 5.50 1.76
C TYR A 109 4.02 5.85 3.17
N GLY A 110 5.13 6.59 3.26
CA GLY A 110 5.69 7.05 4.53
C GLY A 110 6.05 8.52 4.52
N TYR A 111 5.92 9.15 5.68
CA TYR A 111 6.50 10.48 5.94
C TYR A 111 8.01 10.36 6.19
N GLU A 112 8.66 11.50 6.45
CA GLU A 112 10.04 11.55 6.89
C GLU A 112 10.20 10.66 8.14
N PRO A 113 11.22 9.78 8.21
CA PRO A 113 11.41 8.94 9.38
C PRO A 113 11.57 9.79 10.64
N VAL A 114 10.85 9.43 11.71
CA VAL A 114 11.10 10.04 13.01
C VAL A 114 12.53 9.70 13.45
N LYS A 115 13.36 10.73 13.66
CA LYS A 115 14.70 10.56 14.23
C LYS A 115 14.58 9.88 15.59
N ARG A 116 15.07 8.65 15.69
CA ARG A 116 15.17 7.93 16.97
C ARG A 116 16.15 8.71 17.84
N ARG A 117 15.69 9.14 19.03
CA ARG A 117 16.53 9.74 20.07
C ARG A 117 17.35 8.66 20.76
#